data_AF-A0A9E1BCJ4-F1
#
_entry.id   AF-A0A9E1BCJ4-F1
#
_cell.length_a   1.000
_cell.length_b   1.000
_cell.length_c   1.000
_cell.angle_alpha   90.00
_cell.angle_beta   90.00
_cell.angle_gamma   90.00
#
_symmetry.space_group_name_H-M   'P 1'
#
loop_
_entity.id
_entity.type
_entity.pdbx_description
1 polymer ?
#
loop_
_entity_poly.entity_id
_entity_poly.type
_entity_poly.pdbx_seq_one_letter_code
_entity_poly.pdbx_strand_id
1 'polypeptide(L)'
;DVTWLKLGRHLRLPDGAKMIIGRDESDNNALLAHPNDKFEQVKFKESDDIVGAVSFISKNASFADKELAARLALAYTRASKDSKFDVFVDGEKFNITREDKELAQKFFVK
;
A
#
# COMPACT_ATOMS: atom_id res chain seq x y z
N ASP A 1 -20.19 -0.47 9.41
CA ASP A 1 -19.75 0.90 9.08
C ASP A 1 -18.94 0.91 7.78
N VAL A 2 -19.38 1.73 6.81
CA VAL A 2 -19.00 1.70 5.38
C VAL A 2 -17.76 2.57 5.06
N THR A 3 -17.14 3.16 6.07
CA THR A 3 -16.11 4.21 5.90
C THR A 3 -14.89 3.70 5.14
N TRP A 4 -14.27 2.58 5.54
CA TRP A 4 -13.13 1.98 4.84
C TRP A 4 -13.39 1.65 3.37
N LEU A 5 -14.65 1.33 3.03
CA LEU A 5 -15.01 1.04 1.65
C LEU A 5 -15.10 2.30 0.78
N LYS A 6 -15.33 3.46 1.40
CA LYS A 6 -15.35 4.76 0.75
C LYS A 6 -13.99 5.47 0.79
N LEU A 7 -13.14 5.09 1.74
CA LEU A 7 -11.80 5.65 1.90
C LEU A 7 -10.82 5.04 0.89
N GLY A 8 -9.95 5.89 0.35
CA GLY A 8 -8.86 5.47 -0.52
C GLY A 8 -9.27 4.92 -1.88
N ARG A 9 -8.33 4.21 -2.50
CA ARG A 9 -8.43 3.49 -3.77
C ARG A 9 -8.30 2.02 -3.47
N HIS A 10 -9.23 1.20 -3.95
CA HIS A 10 -9.17 -0.24 -3.71
C HIS A 10 -8.51 -0.92 -4.89
N LEU A 11 -7.50 -1.71 -4.59
CA LEU A 11 -6.81 -2.55 -5.55
C LEU A 11 -7.04 -4.00 -5.15
N ARG A 12 -7.19 -4.86 -6.16
CA ARG A 12 -7.27 -6.30 -5.98
C ARG A 12 -6.03 -6.91 -6.59
N LEU A 13 -5.23 -7.49 -5.73
CA LEU A 13 -3.99 -8.16 -6.09
C LEU A 13 -4.31 -9.53 -6.71
N PRO A 14 -3.37 -10.14 -7.47
CA PRO A 14 -3.65 -11.30 -8.29
C PRO A 14 -3.98 -12.56 -7.47
N ASP A 15 -3.45 -12.70 -6.25
CA ASP A 15 -3.79 -13.84 -5.36
C ASP A 15 -5.17 -13.67 -4.69
N GLY A 16 -5.83 -12.52 -4.92
CA GLY A 16 -7.14 -12.20 -4.35
C GLY A 16 -7.07 -11.34 -3.11
N ALA A 17 -5.87 -10.95 -2.64
CA ALA A 17 -5.72 -10.00 -1.55
C ALA A 17 -6.28 -8.62 -1.93
N LYS A 18 -6.87 -7.95 -0.94
CA LYS A 18 -7.41 -6.60 -1.10
C LYS A 18 -6.43 -5.58 -0.53
N MET A 19 -6.14 -4.57 -1.32
CA MET A 19 -5.31 -3.44 -0.95
C MET A 19 -6.11 -2.14 -1.01
N ILE A 20 -5.82 -1.21 -0.12
CA ILE A 20 -6.43 0.12 -0.04
C ILE A 20 -5.31 1.15 0.03
N ILE A 21 -5.34 2.16 -0.84
CA ILE A 21 -4.36 3.26 -0.86
C ILE A 21 -5.08 4.57 -0.57
N GLY A 22 -4.68 5.31 0.46
CA GLY A 22 -5.24 6.62 0.77
C GLY A 22 -5.09 7.61 -0.39
N ARG A 23 -6.03 8.55 -0.52
CA ARG A 23 -5.97 9.58 -1.57
C ARG A 23 -5.27 10.83 -1.07
N ASP A 24 -5.57 11.19 0.17
CA ASP A 24 -5.13 12.41 0.83
C ASP A 24 -4.81 12.15 2.30
N GLU A 25 -4.25 13.14 3.00
CA GLU A 25 -3.88 13.04 4.41
C GLU A 25 -5.09 12.73 5.32
N SER A 26 -6.27 13.28 5.02
CA SER A 26 -7.50 12.96 5.76
C SER A 26 -7.91 11.49 5.64
N ASP A 27 -7.79 10.91 4.44
CA ASP A 27 -8.02 9.47 4.23
C ASP A 27 -6.99 8.63 5.01
N ASN A 28 -5.71 9.01 4.91
CA ASN A 28 -4.63 8.34 5.63
C ASN A 28 -4.90 8.32 7.14
N ASN A 29 -5.27 9.47 7.71
CA ASN A 29 -5.53 9.60 9.13
C ASN A 29 -6.78 8.80 9.55
N ALA A 30 -7.82 8.76 8.71
CA ALA A 30 -9.01 7.95 8.98
C ALA A 30 -8.72 6.43 8.91
N LEU A 31 -7.89 5.99 7.96
CA LEU A 31 -7.45 4.60 7.87
C LEU A 31 -6.55 4.23 9.06
N LEU A 32 -5.64 5.11 9.47
CA LEU A 32 -4.79 4.92 10.65
C LEU A 32 -5.57 4.91 11.96
N ALA A 33 -6.60 5.75 12.09
CA ALA A 33 -7.42 5.85 13.29
C ALA A 33 -8.34 4.64 13.49
N HIS A 34 -8.59 3.86 12.43
CA HIS A 34 -9.47 2.71 12.45
C HIS A 34 -8.73 1.41 12.09
N PRO A 35 -7.65 1.02 12.80
CA PRO A 35 -6.90 -0.18 12.47
C PRO A 35 -7.82 -1.40 12.46
N ASN A 36 -7.67 -2.26 11.45
CA ASN A 36 -8.49 -3.44 11.26
C ASN A 36 -7.59 -4.67 11.36
N ASP A 37 -7.89 -5.61 12.25
CA ASP A 37 -7.06 -6.82 12.46
C ASP A 37 -6.89 -7.68 11.18
N LYS A 38 -7.78 -7.50 10.20
CA LYS A 38 -7.72 -8.18 8.90
C LYS A 38 -6.81 -7.51 7.89
N PHE A 39 -6.30 -6.31 8.16
CA PHE A 39 -5.49 -5.52 7.24
C PHE A 39 -4.20 -5.03 7.89
N GLU A 40 -3.10 -5.28 7.20
CA GLU A 40 -1.76 -4.84 7.54
C GLU A 40 -1.44 -3.51 6.87
N GLN A 41 -0.84 -2.61 7.64
CA GLN A 41 -0.37 -1.34 7.13
C GLN A 41 0.97 -1.53 6.41
N VAL A 42 1.07 -0.97 5.21
CA VAL A 42 2.32 -0.80 4.48
C VAL A 42 3.00 0.47 4.98
N LYS A 43 4.08 0.30 5.75
CA LYS A 43 4.92 1.39 6.24
C LYS A 43 6.17 1.52 5.38
N PHE A 44 6.63 2.72 5.15
CA PHE A 44 7.91 2.97 4.50
C PHE A 44 8.94 3.37 5.54
N LYS A 45 10.22 3.15 5.24
CA LYS A 45 11.30 3.62 6.12
C LYS A 45 11.27 5.14 6.25
N GLU A 46 11.18 5.64 7.48
CA GLU A 46 11.15 7.08 7.79
C GLU A 46 12.36 7.85 7.25
N SER A 47 13.51 7.18 7.08
CA SER A 47 14.73 7.80 6.54
C SER A 47 14.63 8.27 5.08
N ASP A 48 13.58 7.89 4.37
CA ASP A 48 13.49 8.04 2.93
C ASP A 48 12.60 9.24 2.51
N ASP A 49 12.15 10.06 3.48
CA ASP A 49 11.30 11.25 3.32
C ASP A 49 10.18 11.05 2.29
N ILE A 50 9.60 9.84 2.28
CA ILE A 50 8.61 9.46 1.28
C ILE A 50 7.28 10.08 1.67
N VAL A 51 7.00 11.25 1.10
CA VAL A 51 5.65 11.81 1.13
C VAL A 51 4.78 11.02 0.16
N GLY A 52 3.79 10.30 0.71
CA GLY A 52 2.93 9.41 -0.06
C GLY A 52 1.64 9.03 0.65
N ALA A 53 0.82 8.27 -0.05
CA ALA A 53 -0.41 7.70 0.49
C ALA A 53 -0.12 6.55 1.45
N VAL A 54 -0.89 6.47 2.53
CA VAL A 54 -0.85 5.28 3.41
C VAL A 54 -1.58 4.15 2.70
N SER A 55 -0.94 2.98 2.67
CA SER A 55 -1.48 1.80 2.02
C SER A 55 -1.72 0.70 3.05
N PHE A 56 -2.80 -0.07 2.85
CA PHE A 56 -3.16 -1.21 3.67
C PHE A 56 -3.41 -2.41 2.75
N ILE A 57 -3.00 -3.60 3.17
CA ILE A 57 -3.21 -4.86 2.47
C ILE A 57 -3.83 -5.87 3.43
N SER A 58 -4.65 -6.80 2.96
CA SER A 58 -5.14 -7.89 3.82
C SER A 58 -3.99 -8.65 4.47
N LYS A 59 -4.08 -8.92 5.79
CA LYS A 59 -3.15 -9.76 6.56
C LYS A 59 -2.98 -11.16 5.97
N ASN A 60 -4.08 -11.70 5.42
CA ASN A 60 -4.11 -13.00 4.76
C ASN A 60 -3.56 -12.97 3.32
N ALA A 61 -2.87 -11.89 2.94
CA ALA A 61 -2.20 -11.78 1.66
C ALA A 61 -0.99 -12.72 1.59
N SER A 62 -0.79 -13.32 0.43
CA SER A 62 0.39 -14.14 0.16
C SER A 62 1.66 -13.28 0.16
N PHE A 63 2.82 -13.91 0.33
CA PHE A 63 4.10 -13.20 0.25
C PHE A 63 4.24 -12.41 -1.08
N ALA A 64 3.81 -13.01 -2.18
CA ALA A 64 3.77 -12.36 -3.49
C ALA A 64 2.89 -11.10 -3.49
N ASP A 65 1.71 -11.14 -2.88
CA ASP A 65 0.83 -9.97 -2.76
C ASP A 65 1.42 -8.89 -1.85
N LYS A 66 2.02 -9.26 -0.71
CA LYS A 66 2.68 -8.32 0.21
C LYS A 66 3.78 -7.55 -0.53
N GLU A 67 4.62 -8.27 -1.28
CA GLU A 67 5.65 -7.67 -2.12
C GLU A 67 5.04 -6.78 -3.21
N LEU A 68 3.99 -7.25 -3.90
CA LEU A 68 3.34 -6.51 -4.97
C LEU A 68 2.68 -5.24 -4.42
N ALA A 69 1.97 -5.30 -3.30
CA ALA A 69 1.39 -4.15 -2.62
C ALA A 69 2.43 -3.13 -2.19
N ALA A 70 3.57 -3.58 -1.66
CA ALA A 70 4.69 -2.68 -1.39
C ALA A 70 5.10 -1.92 -2.66
N ARG A 71 5.20 -2.61 -3.81
CA ARG A 71 5.59 -2.01 -5.10
C ARG A 71 4.54 -1.02 -5.59
N LEU A 72 3.27 -1.37 -5.48
CA LEU A 72 2.17 -0.49 -5.85
C LEU A 72 2.12 0.75 -4.96
N ALA A 73 2.25 0.57 -3.64
CA ALA A 73 2.27 1.67 -2.69
C ALA A 73 3.40 2.64 -3.02
N LEU A 74 4.59 2.11 -3.32
CA LEU A 74 5.77 2.88 -3.74
C LEU A 74 5.59 3.59 -5.09
N ALA A 75 4.88 2.98 -6.05
CA ALA A 75 4.55 3.62 -7.32
C ALA A 75 3.64 4.87 -7.13
N TYR A 76 2.83 4.87 -6.08
CA TYR A 76 1.94 5.97 -5.68
C TYR A 76 2.59 7.00 -4.75
N THR A 77 3.81 6.78 -4.28
CA THR A 77 4.56 7.76 -3.51
C THR A 77 5.51 8.59 -4.38
N ARG A 78 6.12 9.62 -3.79
CA ARG A 78 7.18 10.43 -4.43
C ARG A 78 8.57 9.77 -4.42
N ALA A 79 8.64 8.44 -4.28
CA ALA A 79 9.89 7.69 -4.32
C ALA A 79 10.65 7.87 -5.65
N SER A 80 11.98 8.02 -5.59
CA SER A 80 12.88 8.03 -6.74
C SER A 80 12.82 6.70 -7.51
N LYS A 81 12.78 6.73 -8.85
CA LYS A 81 12.76 5.49 -9.65
C LYS A 81 14.06 4.67 -9.57
N ASP A 82 15.16 5.32 -9.21
CA ASP A 82 16.51 4.74 -9.21
C ASP A 82 16.91 4.08 -7.88
N SER A 83 16.14 4.30 -6.82
CA SER A 83 16.47 3.80 -5.48
C SER A 83 15.61 2.59 -5.12
N LYS A 84 16.20 1.69 -4.33
CA LYS A 84 15.45 0.63 -3.62
C LYS A 84 14.95 1.20 -2.31
N PHE A 85 13.68 0.97 -2.02
CA PHE A 85 13.05 1.43 -0.80
C PHE A 85 12.75 0.25 0.10
N ASP A 86 12.96 0.47 1.39
CA ASP A 86 12.61 -0.48 2.43
C ASP A 86 11.16 -0.24 2.84
N VAL A 87 10.31 -1.20 2.52
CA VAL A 87 8.89 -1.22 2.87
C VAL A 87 8.67 -2.28 3.94
N PHE A 88 7.87 -1.96 4.94
CA PHE A 88 7.54 -2.82 6.05
C PHE A 88 6.05 -3.15 6.02
N VAL A 89 5.71 -4.44 5.93
CA VAL A 89 4.34 -4.95 5.95
C VAL A 89 4.30 -6.06 6.99
N ASP A 90 3.42 -6.00 7.99
CA ASP A 90 3.33 -7.07 9.02
C ASP A 90 4.65 -7.31 9.78
N GLY A 91 5.48 -6.27 9.91
CA GLY A 91 6.83 -6.37 10.47
C GLY A 91 7.85 -7.04 9.54
N GLU A 92 7.44 -7.54 8.37
CA GLU A 92 8.34 -8.04 7.34
C GLU A 92 8.90 -6.89 6.50
N LYS A 93 10.20 -6.94 6.24
CA LYS A 93 10.90 -5.97 5.42
C LYS A 93 10.99 -6.44 3.97
N PHE A 94 10.47 -5.66 3.05
CA PHE A 94 10.56 -5.83 1.61
C PHE A 94 11.45 -4.74 1.01
N ASN A 95 12.47 -5.14 0.25
CA ASN A 95 13.36 -4.21 -0.45
C ASN A 95 13.03 -4.22 -1.94
N ILE A 96 12.33 -3.19 -2.39
CA ILE A 96 11.74 -3.13 -3.72
C ILE A 96 12.05 -1.79 -4.41
N THR A 97 12.14 -1.82 -5.73
CA THR A 97 12.26 -0.61 -6.55
C THR A 97 10.89 -0.08 -6.92
N ARG A 98 10.80 1.22 -7.15
CA ARG A 98 9.57 1.83 -7.68
C ARG A 98 9.28 1.27 -9.07
N GLU A 99 8.12 0.62 -9.20
CA GLU A 99 7.59 0.18 -10.48
C GLU A 99 6.72 1.25 -11.16
N ASP A 100 6.39 0.99 -12.42
CA ASP A 100 5.51 1.87 -13.17
C ASP A 100 4.08 1.84 -12.65
N LYS A 101 3.47 3.03 -12.64
CA LYS A 101 2.07 3.20 -12.20
C LYS A 101 1.09 2.40 -13.06
N GLU A 102 1.49 2.01 -14.27
CA GLU A 102 0.71 1.17 -15.17
C GLU A 102 0.45 -0.22 -14.57
N LEU A 103 1.42 -0.79 -13.86
CA LEU A 103 1.24 -2.07 -13.18
C LEU A 103 0.16 -1.92 -12.09
N ALA A 104 0.24 -0.84 -11.31
CA ALA A 104 -0.74 -0.53 -10.29
C ALA A 104 -2.15 -0.35 -10.85
N GLN A 105 -2.27 0.33 -12.00
CA GLN A 105 -3.55 0.55 -12.68
C GLN A 105 -4.23 -0.75 -13.13
N LYS A 106 -3.48 -1.80 -13.46
CA LYS A 106 -4.05 -3.12 -13.83
C LYS A 106 -4.79 -3.79 -12.66
N PHE A 107 -4.41 -3.48 -11.42
CA PHE A 107 -5.02 -4.05 -10.22
C PHE A 107 -6.18 -3.22 -9.68
N PHE A 108 -6.53 -2.09 -10.31
CA PHE A 108 -7.70 -1.32 -9.89
C PHE A 108 -8.97 -2.13 -10.12
N VAL A 109 -9.74 -2.29 -9.05
CA VAL A 109 -11.09 -2.84 -9.14
C VAL A 109 -11.99 -1.71 -9.64
N LYS A 110 -12.44 -1.82 -10.89
CA LYS A 110 -13.35 -0.86 -11.52
C LYS A 110 -14.80 -1.12 -11.11
#